data_AF-A0A978V8N5-F1
#
_entry.id   AF-A0A978V8N5-F1
#
_cell.length_a   1.000
_cell.length_b   1.000
_cell.length_c   1.000
_cell.angle_alpha   90.00
_cell.angle_beta   90.00
_cell.angle_gamma   90.00
#
_symmetry.space_group_name_H-M   'P 1'
#
loop_
_entity.id
_entity.type
_entity.pdbx_description
1 polymer ?
#
loop_
_entity_poly.entity_id
_entity_poly.type
_entity_poly.pdbx_seq_one_letter_code
_entity_poly.pdbx_strand_id
1 'polypeptide(L)'
;MESDIEESLKKRLRKSNFPLDSSRKQLEQLSGRAYAVMGEVNFMQEEDIRLETTRARFSNVLKRHSELTERLSRDSDKMVFERLQKEFDAARASQTQEIFLDGEQWNDGLLATIRERVHMEADRKAMPGDANILAAPHFQEKITYKVGSKVICCLEGARIGIQYETSFAGEPCELYHCVLESKSFLEKMTVLEHTIPFFLPVREAENDLLSSNAMKFIDHVGELLQAYVDRREQVRLIKELYGNQIGELYHSLPYHMIEFVLDDFECKVTVTLRYADLISVLPTRIRVLAWPVHQSKKFTMNRKENGNASGQPIPARLTYAEDALRTMSLPEAYAEIVLNLPRALQQIFQQRVPT
;
A
#
# COMPACT_ATOMS: atom_id res chain seq x y z
N MET A 1 -59.90 18.67 17.57
CA MET A 1 -59.62 20.13 17.51
C MET A 1 -58.33 20.26 16.73
N GLU A 2 -58.33 20.20 15.40
CA GLU A 2 -59.02 21.13 14.47
C GLU A 2 -58.71 22.59 14.85
N SER A 3 -58.21 23.46 13.99
CA SER A 3 -57.88 23.35 12.57
C SER A 3 -57.11 24.63 12.13
N ASP A 4 -56.42 24.57 10.98
CA ASP A 4 -56.64 25.46 9.79
C ASP A 4 -55.78 26.75 9.77
N ILE A 5 -55.12 27.22 8.70
CA ILE A 5 -55.28 27.24 7.22
C ILE A 5 -53.88 27.63 6.66
N GLU A 6 -53.19 26.94 5.73
CA GLU A 6 -53.39 26.76 4.27
C GLU A 6 -53.36 28.04 3.40
N GLU A 7 -52.29 28.27 2.64
CA GLU A 7 -52.25 28.81 1.25
C GLU A 7 -50.79 29.15 0.88
N SER A 8 -50.26 28.96 -0.33
CA SER A 8 -50.91 28.84 -1.63
C SER A 8 -49.94 28.17 -2.64
N LEU A 9 -50.42 27.10 -3.28
CA LEU A 9 -49.87 26.49 -4.50
C LEU A 9 -50.58 27.09 -5.72
N LYS A 10 -49.88 27.75 -6.66
CA LYS A 10 -50.40 27.94 -8.03
C LYS A 10 -49.33 27.87 -9.13
N LYS A 11 -49.39 26.74 -9.84
CA LYS A 11 -49.58 26.60 -11.31
C LYS A 11 -48.59 27.30 -12.26
N ARG A 12 -47.96 26.48 -13.12
CA ARG A 12 -48.20 26.52 -14.59
C ARG A 12 -47.61 25.29 -15.31
N LEU A 13 -48.51 24.43 -15.75
CA LEU A 13 -48.33 23.44 -16.84
C LEU A 13 -49.30 23.85 -17.97
N ARG A 14 -48.82 23.93 -19.21
CA ARG A 14 -49.53 24.00 -20.53
C ARG A 14 -48.39 24.14 -21.57
N LYS A 15 -48.29 23.49 -22.75
CA LYS A 15 -49.11 22.63 -23.63
C LYS A 15 -48.11 22.02 -24.64
N SER A 16 -48.17 20.72 -24.96
CA SER A 16 -48.65 20.14 -26.24
C SER A 16 -48.12 20.77 -27.54
N ASN A 17 -47.45 19.97 -28.40
CA ASN A 17 -47.93 19.62 -29.76
C ASN A 17 -46.96 18.66 -30.49
N PHE A 18 -47.49 17.50 -30.90
CA PHE A 18 -47.02 16.75 -32.08
C PHE A 18 -47.56 17.40 -33.36
N PRO A 19 -47.00 17.07 -34.53
CA PRO A 19 -47.80 16.24 -35.43
C PRO A 19 -47.00 15.12 -36.12
N LEU A 20 -47.74 14.06 -36.40
CA LEU A 20 -47.47 12.95 -37.30
C LEU A 20 -47.79 13.40 -38.73
N ASP A 21 -46.97 13.04 -39.72
CA ASP A 21 -47.54 12.73 -41.04
C ASP A 21 -46.74 11.68 -41.82
N SER A 22 -47.48 10.94 -42.62
CA SER A 22 -47.23 9.63 -43.22
C SER A 22 -46.76 9.75 -44.67
N SER A 23 -45.95 8.80 -45.17
CA SER A 23 -46.09 8.29 -46.55
C SER A 23 -45.36 6.94 -46.75
N ARG A 24 -46.14 5.96 -47.20
CA ARG A 24 -45.79 4.60 -47.63
C ARG A 24 -45.70 4.54 -49.17
N LYS A 25 -45.03 3.47 -49.66
CA LYS A 25 -44.85 2.95 -51.04
C LYS A 25 -43.46 3.31 -51.60
N GLN A 26 -42.66 2.42 -52.20
CA GLN A 26 -42.98 1.28 -53.08
C GLN A 26 -41.80 0.29 -53.16
N LEU A 27 -42.13 -0.93 -53.57
CA LEU A 27 -41.38 -2.18 -53.63
C LEU A 27 -40.50 -2.32 -54.90
N GLU A 28 -39.41 -3.10 -54.79
CA GLU A 28 -38.71 -3.91 -55.83
C GLU A 28 -37.77 -3.26 -56.87
N GLN A 29 -36.44 -3.54 -56.79
CA GLN A 29 -35.71 -4.49 -57.68
C GLN A 29 -34.17 -4.46 -57.51
N LEU A 30 -33.65 -5.62 -57.08
CA LEU A 30 -32.40 -6.34 -57.45
C LEU A 30 -31.14 -5.57 -57.93
N SER A 31 -30.03 -5.76 -57.20
CA SER A 31 -28.80 -6.47 -57.64
C SER A 31 -27.54 -5.92 -56.96
N GLY A 32 -26.68 -6.79 -56.41
CA GLY A 32 -25.28 -6.45 -56.12
C GLY A 32 -24.78 -6.82 -54.72
N ARG A 33 -24.15 -7.98 -54.62
CA ARG A 33 -23.46 -8.53 -53.44
C ARG A 33 -22.18 -7.74 -53.11
N ALA A 34 -21.96 -7.44 -51.83
CA ALA A 34 -20.63 -7.42 -51.22
C ALA A 34 -20.77 -7.68 -49.70
N TYR A 35 -20.35 -8.86 -49.26
CA TYR A 35 -20.26 -9.23 -47.85
C TYR A 35 -19.09 -8.47 -47.23
N ALA A 36 -19.36 -7.50 -46.36
CA ALA A 36 -18.33 -6.88 -45.53
C ALA A 36 -18.16 -7.68 -44.23
N VAL A 37 -16.96 -8.25 -44.08
CA VAL A 37 -16.39 -8.80 -42.85
C VAL A 37 -16.29 -7.65 -41.83
N MET A 38 -17.36 -7.41 -41.06
CA MET A 38 -17.47 -6.33 -40.06
C MET A 38 -17.61 -6.89 -38.63
N GLY A 39 -17.16 -8.13 -38.40
CA GLY A 39 -17.20 -8.79 -37.10
C GLY A 39 -15.85 -8.78 -36.38
N GLU A 40 -14.76 -9.09 -37.08
CA GLU A 40 -13.44 -9.29 -36.44
C GLU A 40 -12.81 -7.99 -35.92
N VAL A 41 -13.07 -6.85 -36.56
CA VAL A 41 -12.48 -5.55 -36.17
C VAL A 41 -13.11 -5.00 -34.90
N ASN A 42 -14.42 -5.23 -34.69
CA ASN A 42 -15.15 -4.70 -33.54
C ASN A 42 -14.82 -5.46 -32.24
N PHE A 43 -14.56 -6.77 -32.30
CA PHE A 43 -14.27 -7.58 -31.09
C PHE A 43 -12.88 -7.31 -30.51
N MET A 44 -11.84 -7.20 -31.36
CA MET A 44 -10.51 -6.80 -30.89
C MET A 44 -10.54 -5.38 -30.29
N GLN A 45 -11.32 -4.49 -30.92
CA GLN A 45 -11.49 -3.13 -30.44
C GLN A 45 -12.20 -3.11 -29.07
N GLU A 46 -13.19 -3.97 -28.82
CA GLU A 46 -13.94 -4.00 -27.56
C GLU A 46 -13.15 -4.60 -26.38
N GLU A 47 -12.29 -5.59 -26.64
CA GLU A 47 -11.35 -6.15 -25.65
C GLU A 47 -10.21 -5.18 -25.33
N ASP A 48 -9.62 -4.54 -26.36
CA ASP A 48 -8.70 -3.42 -26.16
C ASP A 48 -9.38 -2.32 -25.35
N ILE A 49 -10.61 -1.92 -25.69
CA ILE A 49 -11.37 -0.91 -24.92
C ILE A 49 -11.57 -1.33 -23.45
N ARG A 50 -11.80 -2.61 -23.13
CA ARG A 50 -11.95 -3.08 -21.74
C ARG A 50 -10.62 -3.08 -20.99
N LEU A 51 -9.54 -3.47 -21.64
CA LEU A 51 -8.19 -3.42 -21.09
C LEU A 51 -7.75 -1.96 -20.92
N GLU A 52 -7.99 -1.10 -21.91
CA GLU A 52 -7.81 0.36 -21.87
C GLU A 52 -8.66 1.00 -20.77
N THR A 53 -9.90 0.55 -20.56
CA THR A 53 -10.76 1.08 -19.50
C THR A 53 -10.22 0.70 -18.13
N THR A 54 -9.69 -0.52 -17.98
CA THR A 54 -9.06 -0.99 -16.75
C THR A 54 -7.76 -0.23 -16.51
N ARG A 55 -6.92 -0.08 -17.54
CA ARG A 55 -5.69 0.73 -17.54
C ARG A 55 -5.97 2.19 -17.23
N ALA A 56 -6.97 2.80 -17.85
CA ALA A 56 -7.37 4.19 -17.61
C ALA A 56 -7.94 4.39 -16.20
N ARG A 57 -8.67 3.41 -15.65
CA ARG A 57 -9.06 3.42 -14.22
C ARG A 57 -7.82 3.35 -13.33
N PHE A 58 -6.86 2.49 -13.63
CA PHE A 58 -5.58 2.41 -12.91
C PHE A 58 -4.77 3.70 -12.99
N SER A 59 -4.61 4.28 -14.17
CA SER A 59 -3.93 5.56 -14.38
C SER A 59 -4.61 6.71 -13.63
N ASN A 60 -5.95 6.74 -13.59
CA ASN A 60 -6.69 7.71 -12.79
C ASN A 60 -6.51 7.48 -11.28
N VAL A 61 -6.44 6.22 -10.83
CA VAL A 61 -6.14 5.89 -9.43
C VAL A 61 -4.71 6.31 -9.08
N LEU A 62 -3.73 6.00 -9.93
CA LEU A 62 -2.34 6.44 -9.77
C LEU A 62 -2.23 7.96 -9.71
N LYS A 63 -2.94 8.67 -10.59
CA LYS A 63 -2.95 10.14 -10.59
C LYS A 63 -3.56 10.70 -9.30
N ARG A 64 -4.74 10.21 -8.90
CA ARG A 64 -5.38 10.63 -7.63
C ARG A 64 -4.53 10.27 -6.41
N HIS A 65 -3.81 9.15 -6.46
CA HIS A 65 -2.91 8.69 -5.43
C HIS A 65 -1.66 9.58 -5.34
N SER A 66 -1.08 9.98 -6.47
CA SER A 66 -0.02 10.97 -6.53
C SER A 66 -0.48 12.32 -5.97
N GLU A 67 -1.66 12.81 -6.39
CA GLU A 67 -2.25 14.05 -5.88
C GLU A 67 -2.54 13.97 -4.37
N LEU A 68 -3.00 12.82 -3.88
CA LEU A 68 -3.22 12.59 -2.45
C LEU A 68 -1.89 12.57 -1.67
N THR A 69 -0.85 11.95 -2.23
CA THR A 69 0.50 11.91 -1.65
C THR A 69 1.05 13.32 -1.51
N GLU A 70 0.96 14.13 -2.55
CA GLU A 70 1.42 15.53 -2.54
C GLU A 70 0.60 16.40 -1.57
N ARG A 71 -0.73 16.21 -1.54
CA ARG A 71 -1.62 16.92 -0.60
C ARG A 71 -1.43 16.51 0.85
N LEU A 72 -0.87 15.33 1.12
CA LEU A 72 -0.58 14.85 2.46
C LEU A 72 0.87 15.13 2.85
N SER A 73 1.79 15.30 1.90
CA SER A 73 3.13 15.84 2.19
C SER A 73 3.13 17.37 2.40
N ARG A 74 2.10 17.91 3.06
CA ARG A 74 2.01 19.35 3.38
C ARG A 74 3.21 19.77 4.22
N ASP A 75 3.55 21.05 4.12
CA ASP A 75 4.65 21.68 4.87
C ASP A 75 4.61 21.40 6.38
N SER A 76 3.43 21.14 6.97
CA SER A 76 3.28 20.73 8.37
C SER A 76 4.08 19.46 8.71
N ASP A 77 4.00 18.45 7.86
CA ASP A 77 4.62 17.14 8.11
C ASP A 77 6.14 17.24 7.92
N LYS A 78 6.56 18.08 6.96
CA LYS A 78 7.97 18.42 6.77
C LYS A 78 8.54 19.19 7.96
N MET A 79 7.81 20.16 8.51
CA MET A 79 8.23 20.89 9.71
C MET A 79 8.28 19.96 10.94
N VAL A 80 7.31 19.06 11.10
CA VAL A 80 7.33 18.05 12.18
C VAL A 80 8.53 17.13 12.02
N PHE A 81 8.79 16.63 10.82
CA PHE A 81 9.95 15.80 10.52
C PHE A 81 11.26 16.51 10.86
N GLU A 82 11.49 17.71 10.33
CA GLU A 82 12.72 18.46 10.57
C GLU A 82 12.90 18.83 12.05
N ARG A 83 11.82 19.18 12.76
CA ARG A 83 11.88 19.48 14.19
C ARG A 83 12.20 18.22 15.01
N LEU A 84 11.50 17.11 14.75
CA LEU A 84 11.76 15.86 15.47
C LEU A 84 13.16 15.33 15.18
N GLN A 85 13.61 15.36 13.93
CA GLN A 85 14.97 14.96 13.57
C GLN A 85 16.01 15.76 14.38
N LYS A 86 15.88 17.10 14.44
CA LYS A 86 16.77 17.95 15.24
C LYS A 86 16.71 17.63 16.73
N GLU A 87 15.53 17.34 17.26
CA GLU A 87 15.35 17.01 18.67
C GLU A 87 16.02 15.68 19.03
N PHE A 88 15.86 14.65 18.20
CA PHE A 88 16.52 13.35 18.38
C PHE A 88 18.03 13.45 18.18
N ASP A 89 18.50 14.24 17.22
CA ASP A 89 19.93 14.49 17.03
C ASP A 89 20.54 15.25 18.21
N ALA A 90 19.83 16.21 18.80
CA ALA A 90 20.26 16.88 20.02
C ALA A 90 20.27 15.93 21.23
N ALA A 91 19.27 15.04 21.35
CA ALA A 91 19.23 14.02 22.38
C ALA A 91 20.42 13.05 22.25
N ARG A 92 20.75 12.62 21.03
CA ARG A 92 21.92 11.81 20.71
C ARG A 92 23.24 12.55 20.97
N ALA A 93 23.36 13.81 20.56
CA ALA A 93 24.58 14.59 20.76
C ALA A 93 24.86 14.89 22.24
N SER A 94 23.81 14.95 23.07
CA SER A 94 23.93 15.17 24.51
C SER A 94 23.93 13.89 25.34
N GLN A 95 23.83 12.74 24.68
CA GLN A 95 23.88 11.43 25.31
C GLN A 95 25.20 11.22 26.06
N THR A 96 25.10 10.70 27.29
CA THR A 96 26.27 10.34 28.11
C THR A 96 26.46 8.83 28.22
N GLN A 97 25.40 8.05 27.98
CA GLN A 97 25.42 6.60 28.08
C GLN A 97 24.45 5.97 27.06
N GLU A 98 24.89 4.87 26.43
CA GLU A 98 24.03 3.96 25.65
C GLU A 98 23.90 2.64 26.38
N ILE A 99 22.67 2.17 26.59
CA ILE A 99 22.40 0.86 27.16
C ILE A 99 21.78 -0.03 26.08
N PHE A 100 22.48 -1.10 25.73
CA PHE A 100 21.95 -2.14 24.83
C PHE A 100 21.11 -3.10 25.65
N LEU A 101 19.84 -3.23 25.27
CA LEU A 101 18.88 -4.09 25.93
C LEU A 101 18.74 -5.40 25.17
N ASP A 102 18.74 -6.50 25.92
CA ASP A 102 18.27 -7.78 25.43
C ASP A 102 16.74 -7.92 25.54
N GLY A 103 16.20 -9.05 25.08
CA GLY A 103 14.75 -9.30 25.07
C GLY A 103 14.11 -9.42 26.46
N GLU A 104 14.87 -9.71 27.52
CA GLU A 104 14.32 -9.80 28.88
C GLU A 104 14.32 -8.43 29.58
N GLN A 105 15.34 -7.62 29.31
CA GLN A 105 15.48 -6.27 29.85
C GLN A 105 14.51 -5.28 29.21
N TRP A 106 14.07 -5.52 27.97
CA TRP A 106 13.03 -4.75 27.31
C TRP A 106 11.65 -5.16 27.81
N ASN A 107 11.06 -4.36 28.71
CA ASN A 107 9.75 -4.59 29.29
C ASN A 107 9.08 -3.29 29.77
N ASP A 108 7.79 -3.35 30.10
CA ASP A 108 7.03 -2.19 30.58
C ASP A 108 7.56 -1.61 31.90
N GLY A 109 8.25 -2.40 32.73
CA GLY A 109 8.90 -1.91 33.95
C GLY A 109 10.05 -0.94 33.66
N LEU A 110 10.83 -1.21 32.61
CA LEU A 110 11.81 -0.25 32.12
C LEU A 110 11.13 1.01 31.59
N LEU A 111 10.06 0.88 30.80
CA LEU A 111 9.32 2.04 30.29
C LEU A 111 8.73 2.89 31.42
N ALA A 112 8.24 2.28 32.50
CA ALA A 112 7.79 3.00 33.69
C ALA A 112 8.93 3.78 34.36
N THR A 113 10.14 3.21 34.40
CA THR A 113 11.34 3.88 34.93
C THR A 113 11.76 5.06 34.05
N ILE A 114 11.76 4.89 32.73
CA ILE A 114 12.04 5.97 31.77
C ILE A 114 10.99 7.08 31.93
N ARG A 115 9.72 6.69 32.06
CA ARG A 115 8.61 7.61 32.27
C ARG A 115 8.76 8.42 33.57
N GLU A 116 9.06 7.76 34.67
CA GLU A 116 9.32 8.44 35.96
C GLU A 116 10.44 9.47 35.82
N ARG A 117 11.54 9.09 35.16
CA ARG A 117 12.69 9.99 34.93
C ARG A 117 12.30 11.26 34.14
N VAL A 118 11.56 11.13 33.04
CA VAL A 118 11.18 12.31 32.23
C VAL A 118 10.23 13.25 32.98
N HIS A 119 9.39 12.71 33.86
CA HIS A 119 8.51 13.49 34.74
C HIS A 119 9.30 14.21 35.83
N MET A 120 10.18 13.51 36.55
CA MET A 120 11.04 14.12 37.57
C MET A 120 11.92 15.24 36.99
N GLU A 121 12.46 15.05 35.78
CA GLU A 121 13.27 16.05 35.11
C GLU A 121 12.44 17.28 34.69
N ALA A 122 11.21 17.08 34.23
CA ALA A 122 10.30 18.16 33.87
C ALA A 122 9.89 18.99 35.11
N ASP A 123 9.50 18.32 36.19
CA ASP A 123 9.13 18.97 37.46
C ASP A 123 10.31 19.76 38.04
N ARG A 124 11.52 19.20 37.99
CA ARG A 124 12.75 19.87 38.42
C ARG A 124 13.01 21.15 37.63
N LYS A 125 12.87 21.11 36.31
CA LYS A 125 13.02 22.29 35.43
C LYS A 125 11.91 23.33 35.64
N ALA A 126 10.72 22.91 36.07
CA ALA A 126 9.58 23.78 36.34
C ALA A 126 9.66 24.52 37.68
N MET A 127 10.53 24.11 38.61
CA MET A 127 10.72 24.75 39.92
C MET A 127 11.80 25.85 39.85
N PRO A 128 11.44 27.15 39.93
CA PRO A 128 12.40 28.24 39.88
C PRO A 128 13.01 28.44 41.28
N GLY A 129 14.20 27.88 41.54
CA GLY A 129 14.87 28.17 42.83
C GLY A 129 16.17 27.45 43.14
N ASP A 130 16.43 26.26 42.59
CA ASP A 130 17.52 25.39 43.09
C ASP A 130 18.48 24.88 42.02
N ALA A 131 18.86 25.75 41.08
CA ALA A 131 19.85 25.42 40.05
C ALA A 131 21.23 25.01 40.62
N ASN A 132 21.50 25.25 41.91
CA ASN A 132 22.80 25.00 42.56
C ASN A 132 22.80 24.03 43.75
N ILE A 133 21.66 23.52 44.25
CA ILE A 133 21.65 22.71 45.50
C ILE A 133 21.43 21.21 45.28
N LEU A 134 20.93 20.78 44.11
CA LEU A 134 20.69 19.36 43.81
C LEU A 134 21.33 18.90 42.50
N ALA A 135 22.60 19.25 42.29
CA ALA A 135 23.44 18.59 41.29
C ALA A 135 23.85 17.20 41.79
N ALA A 136 22.87 16.32 42.02
CA ALA A 136 23.16 14.90 42.15
C ALA A 136 23.67 14.41 40.78
N PRO A 137 24.88 13.80 40.70
CA PRO A 137 25.52 13.44 39.44
C PRO A 137 24.66 12.51 38.57
N HIS A 138 23.76 11.74 39.19
CA HIS A 138 22.87 10.78 38.52
C HIS A 138 21.81 11.42 37.60
N PHE A 139 21.48 12.71 37.75
CA PHE A 139 20.46 13.39 36.95
C PHE A 139 21.03 14.15 35.74
N GLN A 140 22.35 14.16 35.58
CA GLN A 140 23.00 14.69 34.36
C GLN A 140 23.21 13.60 33.30
N GLU A 141 23.02 12.33 33.66
CA GLU A 141 23.18 11.22 32.73
C GLU A 141 22.02 11.18 31.73
N LYS A 142 22.32 11.50 30.47
CA LYS A 142 21.42 11.35 29.34
C LYS A 142 21.60 9.96 28.77
N ILE A 143 20.83 9.03 29.31
CA ILE A 143 20.82 7.63 28.91
C ILE A 143 19.89 7.46 27.70
N THR A 144 20.38 6.78 26.67
CA THR A 144 19.54 6.18 25.64
C THR A 144 19.56 4.67 25.77
N TYR A 145 18.47 4.04 25.34
CA TYR A 145 18.28 2.60 25.39
C TYR A 145 18.13 2.08 23.96
N LYS A 146 18.97 1.13 23.55
CA LYS A 146 18.93 0.51 22.23
C LYS A 146 18.41 -0.92 22.35
N VAL A 147 17.30 -1.20 21.66
CA VAL A 147 16.68 -2.54 21.60
C VAL A 147 16.40 -2.91 20.15
N GLY A 148 17.18 -3.85 19.62
CA GLY A 148 17.17 -4.19 18.20
C GLY A 148 17.38 -2.94 17.34
N SER A 149 16.41 -2.64 16.47
CA SER A 149 16.42 -1.48 15.58
C SER A 149 15.70 -0.25 16.15
N LYS A 150 15.52 -0.18 17.47
CA LYS A 150 14.83 0.92 18.15
C LYS A 150 15.74 1.59 19.16
N VAL A 151 15.70 2.92 19.20
CA VAL A 151 16.41 3.74 20.18
C VAL A 151 15.38 4.56 20.98
N ILE A 152 15.39 4.39 22.30
CA ILE A 152 14.51 5.10 23.23
C ILE A 152 15.33 6.14 23.97
N CYS A 153 14.86 7.38 24.00
CA CYS A 153 15.52 8.49 24.67
C CYS A 153 14.54 9.33 25.49
N CYS A 154 15.08 9.99 26.52
CA CYS A 154 14.35 10.99 27.28
C CYS A 154 14.38 12.33 26.52
N LEU A 155 13.22 12.90 26.25
CA LEU A 155 13.07 14.20 25.59
C LEU A 155 12.62 15.27 26.62
N GLU A 156 12.71 16.53 26.24
CA GLU A 156 12.31 17.63 27.14
C GLU A 156 10.79 17.67 27.36
N GLY A 157 10.35 18.03 28.56
CA GLY A 157 8.93 18.23 28.87
C GLY A 157 8.12 16.95 29.11
N ALA A 158 8.67 16.01 29.90
CA ALA A 158 8.00 14.74 30.23
C ALA A 158 7.67 13.85 29.01
N ARG A 159 8.51 13.93 27.96
CA ARG A 159 8.33 13.20 26.70
C ARG A 159 9.34 12.06 26.56
N ILE A 160 8.89 10.96 25.97
CA ILE A 160 9.72 9.81 25.61
C ILE A 160 9.81 9.76 24.09
N GLY A 161 11.04 9.81 23.57
CA GLY A 161 11.31 9.67 22.15
C GLY A 161 11.64 8.22 21.79
N ILE A 162 11.04 7.74 20.71
CA ILE A 162 11.39 6.48 20.06
C ILE A 162 11.84 6.77 18.63
N GLN A 163 13.05 6.36 18.29
CA GLN A 163 13.55 6.32 16.94
C GLN A 163 13.54 4.88 16.44
N TYR A 164 12.91 4.66 15.29
CA TYR A 164 12.94 3.41 14.55
C TYR A 164 13.98 3.51 13.43
N GLU A 165 14.98 2.66 13.51
CA GLU A 165 15.97 2.43 12.47
C GLU A 165 15.40 1.34 11.55
N THR A 166 15.23 1.63 10.26
CA THR A 166 14.82 0.62 9.28
C THR A 166 15.99 0.25 8.39
N SER A 167 15.98 -0.97 7.85
CA SER A 167 17.01 -1.43 6.92
C SER A 167 16.43 -2.38 5.89
N PHE A 168 17.12 -2.53 4.76
CA PHE A 168 16.78 -3.51 3.75
C PHE A 168 18.06 -4.18 3.27
N ALA A 169 18.10 -5.52 3.31
CA ALA A 169 19.28 -6.31 2.97
C ALA A 169 20.57 -5.89 3.72
N GLY A 170 20.44 -5.41 4.95
CA GLY A 170 21.55 -4.95 5.79
C GLY A 170 21.92 -3.48 5.62
N GLU A 171 21.39 -2.80 4.59
CA GLU A 171 21.64 -1.39 4.33
C GLU A 171 20.62 -0.51 5.07
N PRO A 172 21.05 0.54 5.79
CA PRO A 172 20.13 1.47 6.46
C PRO A 172 19.19 2.18 5.47
N CYS A 173 17.93 2.31 5.86
CA CYS A 173 16.91 3.09 5.17
C CYS A 173 16.58 4.35 5.99
N GLU A 174 15.35 4.87 5.89
CA GLU A 174 14.93 6.06 6.60
C GLU A 174 14.72 5.81 8.10
N LEU A 175 14.94 6.88 8.87
CA LEU A 175 14.62 6.93 10.29
C LEU A 175 13.20 7.45 10.49
N TYR A 176 12.47 6.80 11.40
CA TYR A 176 11.16 7.25 11.82
C TYR A 176 11.16 7.57 13.31
N HIS A 177 10.40 8.58 13.70
CA HIS A 177 10.33 9.06 15.07
C HIS A 177 8.90 8.96 15.58
N CYS A 178 8.75 8.59 16.84
CA CYS A 178 7.49 8.64 17.57
C CYS A 178 7.76 9.23 18.95
N VAL A 179 6.93 10.17 19.37
CA VAL A 179 7.03 10.82 20.68
C VAL A 179 5.82 10.45 21.49
N LEU A 180 6.07 9.88 22.66
CA LEU A 180 5.06 9.57 23.65
C LEU A 180 5.06 10.62 24.75
N GLU A 181 3.87 10.99 25.19
CA GLU A 181 3.66 11.91 26.29
C GLU A 181 2.71 11.29 27.30
N SER A 182 2.86 11.70 28.56
CA SER A 182 1.80 11.59 29.55
C SER A 182 1.80 12.86 30.38
N LYS A 183 0.62 13.47 30.62
CA LYS A 183 0.56 14.75 31.36
C LYS A 183 0.89 14.60 32.84
N SER A 184 0.71 13.40 33.37
CA SER A 184 1.07 12.99 34.73
C SER A 184 1.47 11.53 34.70
N PHE A 185 2.25 11.08 35.70
CA PHE A 185 2.58 9.67 35.90
C PHE A 185 1.33 8.77 36.02
N LEU A 186 0.21 9.31 36.52
CA LEU A 186 -1.05 8.57 36.69
C LEU A 186 -1.95 8.55 35.45
N GLU A 187 -1.70 9.44 34.49
CA GLU A 187 -2.50 9.50 33.26
C GLU A 187 -2.08 8.40 32.27
N LYS A 188 -2.91 8.12 31.27
CA LYS A 188 -2.51 7.23 30.18
C LYS A 188 -1.41 7.89 29.33
N MET A 189 -0.51 7.08 28.80
CA MET A 189 0.44 7.53 27.78
C MET A 189 -0.29 7.65 26.44
N THR A 190 0.07 8.65 25.65
CA THR A 190 -0.50 8.92 24.32
C THR A 190 0.59 9.26 23.32
N VAL A 191 0.33 9.03 22.03
CA VAL A 191 1.20 9.48 20.95
C VAL A 191 1.00 10.98 20.74
N LEU A 192 2.04 11.77 21.01
CA LEU A 192 2.01 13.21 20.83
C LEU A 192 2.20 13.58 19.35
N GLU A 193 3.25 13.03 18.74
CA GLU A 193 3.64 13.31 17.36
C GLU A 193 4.59 12.24 16.81
N HIS A 194 4.62 12.09 15.48
CA HIS A 194 5.47 11.12 14.81
C HIS A 194 5.79 11.50 13.36
N THR A 195 6.81 10.87 12.79
CA THR A 195 7.12 10.94 11.34
C THR A 195 6.69 9.70 10.56
N ILE A 196 6.00 8.77 11.24
CA ILE A 196 5.48 7.53 10.64
C ILE A 196 4.47 7.87 9.53
N PRO A 197 4.53 7.21 8.35
CA PRO A 197 3.59 7.48 7.26
C PRO A 197 2.13 7.35 7.69
N PHE A 198 1.32 8.36 7.36
CA PHE A 198 -0.08 8.50 7.83
C PHE A 198 -1.00 7.30 7.50
N PHE A 199 -0.63 6.49 6.51
CA PHE A 199 -1.40 5.33 6.07
C PHE A 199 -1.09 4.07 6.90
N LEU A 200 -0.10 4.12 7.79
CA LEU A 200 0.14 3.06 8.76
C LEU A 200 -0.77 3.25 9.99
N PRO A 201 -1.31 2.17 10.56
CA PRO A 201 -2.38 2.23 11.56
C PRO A 201 -1.86 2.54 12.98
N VAL A 202 -1.17 3.67 13.14
CA VAL A 202 -0.58 4.07 14.44
C VAL A 202 -1.65 4.38 15.48
N ARG A 203 -2.78 4.98 15.07
CA ARG A 203 -3.87 5.34 15.98
C ARG A 203 -4.60 4.10 16.49
N GLU A 204 -4.80 3.12 15.63
CA GLU A 204 -5.37 1.82 15.99
C GLU A 204 -4.43 1.12 16.97
N ALA A 205 -3.14 1.04 16.64
CA ALA A 205 -2.12 0.47 17.54
C ALA A 205 -2.08 1.19 18.90
N GLU A 206 -2.16 2.53 18.91
CA GLU A 206 -2.21 3.31 20.14
C GLU A 206 -3.41 2.93 21.01
N ASN A 207 -4.61 2.87 20.41
CA ASN A 207 -5.84 2.53 21.13
C ASN A 207 -5.82 1.11 21.69
N ASP A 208 -5.27 0.17 20.93
CA ASP A 208 -5.31 -1.26 21.27
C ASP A 208 -4.19 -1.66 22.25
N LEU A 209 -3.00 -1.07 22.10
CA LEU A 209 -1.79 -1.54 22.78
C LEU A 209 -1.25 -0.55 23.81
N LEU A 210 -1.19 0.75 23.52
CA LEU A 210 -0.40 1.68 24.35
C LEU A 210 -0.89 1.78 25.79
N SER A 211 -2.20 1.68 26.01
CA SER A 211 -2.79 1.73 27.35
C SER A 211 -2.60 0.45 28.17
N SER A 212 -2.40 -0.69 27.51
CA SER A 212 -2.30 -2.01 28.14
C SER A 212 -0.86 -2.50 28.26
N ASN A 213 -0.05 -2.22 27.25
CA ASN A 213 1.33 -2.66 27.13
C ASN A 213 2.10 -1.74 26.15
N ALA A 214 2.82 -0.77 26.70
CA ALA A 214 3.53 0.23 25.90
C ALA A 214 4.69 -0.38 25.11
N MET A 215 5.34 -1.40 25.67
CA MET A 215 6.38 -2.18 25.00
C MET A 215 5.87 -2.80 23.70
N LYS A 216 4.71 -3.49 23.75
CA LYS A 216 4.06 -4.09 22.58
C LYS A 216 3.64 -3.05 21.55
N PHE A 217 3.16 -1.88 21.98
CA PHE A 217 2.88 -0.79 21.06
C PHE A 217 4.13 -0.39 20.27
N ILE A 218 5.24 -0.15 20.98
CA ILE A 218 6.51 0.25 20.37
C ILE A 218 7.04 -0.84 19.42
N ASP A 219 7.00 -2.11 19.83
CA ASP A 219 7.41 -3.23 18.97
C ASP A 219 6.55 -3.34 17.72
N HIS A 220 5.22 -3.27 17.88
CA HIS A 220 4.28 -3.40 16.77
C HIS A 220 4.44 -2.28 15.73
N VAL A 221 4.65 -1.04 16.17
CA VAL A 221 4.94 0.07 15.25
C VAL A 221 6.25 -0.15 14.49
N GLY A 222 7.28 -0.69 15.16
CA GLY A 222 8.54 -1.06 14.52
C GLY A 222 8.36 -2.14 13.45
N GLU A 223 7.57 -3.18 13.74
CA GLU A 223 7.23 -4.24 12.79
C GLU A 223 6.46 -3.72 11.57
N LEU A 224 5.47 -2.85 11.78
CA LEU A 224 4.72 -2.21 10.70
C LEU A 224 5.63 -1.40 9.77
N LEU A 225 6.55 -0.61 10.35
CA LEU A 225 7.51 0.20 9.60
C LEU A 225 8.47 -0.68 8.79
N GLN A 226 9.07 -1.69 9.44
CA GLN A 226 10.03 -2.57 8.79
C GLN A 226 9.39 -3.32 7.63
N ALA A 227 8.20 -3.91 7.83
CA ALA A 227 7.48 -4.61 6.76
C ALA A 227 7.05 -3.68 5.61
N TYR A 228 6.70 -2.43 5.91
CA TYR A 228 6.45 -1.41 4.90
C TYR A 228 7.70 -1.12 4.06
N VAL A 229 8.85 -0.89 4.71
CA VAL A 229 10.13 -0.65 4.03
C VAL A 229 10.52 -1.85 3.19
N ASP A 230 10.45 -3.07 3.72
CA ASP A 230 10.80 -4.28 2.98
C ASP A 230 9.97 -4.44 1.70
N ARG A 231 8.64 -4.25 1.79
CA ARG A 231 7.75 -4.33 0.61
C ARG A 231 8.07 -3.23 -0.41
N ARG A 232 8.33 -2.00 0.05
CA ARG A 232 8.68 -0.87 -0.81
C ARG A 232 10.00 -1.11 -1.53
N GLU A 233 11.04 -1.53 -0.81
CA GLU A 233 12.36 -1.77 -1.36
C GLU A 233 12.39 -2.98 -2.30
N GLN A 234 11.61 -4.03 -2.01
CA GLN A 234 11.41 -5.13 -2.96
C GLN A 234 10.81 -4.65 -4.29
N VAL A 235 9.80 -3.76 -4.25
CA VAL A 235 9.21 -3.17 -5.46
C VAL A 235 10.20 -2.26 -6.18
N ARG A 236 11.00 -1.46 -5.45
CA ARG A 236 12.07 -0.64 -6.02
C ARG A 236 13.09 -1.53 -6.75
N LEU A 237 13.49 -2.63 -6.13
CA LEU A 237 14.51 -3.54 -6.65
C LEU A 237 14.05 -4.29 -7.90
N ILE A 238 12.80 -4.77 -7.98
CA ILE A 238 12.32 -5.37 -9.24
C ILE A 238 12.25 -4.37 -10.38
N LYS A 239 11.95 -3.10 -10.08
CA LYS A 239 11.93 -2.04 -11.09
C LYS A 239 13.34 -1.72 -11.57
N GLU A 240 14.32 -1.72 -10.67
CA GLU A 240 15.73 -1.52 -11.01
C GLU A 240 16.31 -2.67 -11.83
N LEU A 241 16.06 -3.92 -11.41
CA LEU A 241 16.63 -5.11 -12.05
C LEU A 241 15.90 -5.52 -13.34
N TYR A 242 14.57 -5.38 -13.37
CA TYR A 242 13.70 -5.96 -14.40
C TYR A 242 12.74 -4.97 -15.04
N GLY A 243 12.90 -3.66 -14.80
CA GLY A 243 11.97 -2.62 -15.26
C GLY A 243 11.72 -2.62 -16.79
N ASN A 244 12.66 -3.12 -17.59
CA ASN A 244 12.51 -3.23 -19.05
C ASN A 244 11.58 -4.37 -19.49
N GLN A 245 11.33 -5.34 -18.61
CA GLN A 245 10.47 -6.51 -18.84
C GLN A 245 9.10 -6.35 -18.17
N ILE A 246 8.99 -5.41 -17.24
CA ILE A 246 7.74 -5.09 -16.54
C ILE A 246 7.02 -4.02 -17.34
N GLY A 247 5.83 -4.34 -17.84
CA GLY A 247 5.00 -3.39 -18.58
C GLY A 247 4.39 -2.33 -17.66
N GLU A 248 3.31 -2.69 -16.97
CA GLU A 248 2.64 -1.81 -16.00
C GLU A 248 2.94 -2.29 -14.57
N LEU A 249 3.25 -1.36 -13.66
CA LEU A 249 3.47 -1.63 -12.22
C LEU A 249 2.68 -0.65 -11.38
N TYR A 250 1.78 -1.18 -10.57
CA TYR A 250 0.98 -0.47 -9.59
C TYR A 250 1.33 -0.94 -8.18
N HIS A 251 1.35 0.00 -7.24
CA HIS A 251 1.34 -0.31 -5.81
C HIS A 251 0.50 0.72 -5.04
N SER A 252 -0.14 0.26 -3.97
CA SER A 252 -0.78 1.11 -2.98
C SER A 252 0.25 1.86 -2.11
N LEU A 253 -0.19 2.87 -1.34
CA LEU A 253 0.68 3.61 -0.40
C LEU A 253 1.43 2.71 0.60
N PRO A 254 0.76 1.83 1.38
CA PRO A 254 1.47 0.95 2.32
C PRO A 254 2.07 -0.30 1.65
N TYR A 255 2.09 -0.36 0.31
CA TYR A 255 2.53 -1.53 -0.46
C TYR A 255 1.75 -2.83 -0.15
N HIS A 256 0.55 -2.72 0.44
CA HIS A 256 -0.33 -3.85 0.74
C HIS A 256 -1.10 -4.42 -0.48
N MET A 257 -1.07 -3.70 -1.60
CA MET A 257 -1.55 -4.18 -2.89
C MET A 257 -0.51 -3.81 -3.95
N ILE A 258 -0.02 -4.82 -4.66
CA ILE A 258 0.95 -4.67 -5.75
C ILE A 258 0.39 -5.43 -6.95
N GLU A 259 0.41 -4.79 -8.11
CA GLU A 259 -0.02 -5.42 -9.36
C GLU A 259 0.95 -5.07 -10.47
N PHE A 260 1.40 -6.06 -11.23
CA PHE A 260 2.26 -5.81 -12.37
C PHE A 260 2.03 -6.78 -13.52
N VAL A 261 2.51 -6.36 -14.68
CA VAL A 261 2.39 -7.08 -15.93
C VAL A 261 3.77 -7.47 -16.44
N LEU A 262 3.92 -8.73 -16.86
CA LEU A 262 5.02 -9.19 -17.70
C LEU A 262 4.52 -9.25 -19.13
N ASP A 263 5.20 -8.55 -20.03
CA ASP A 263 4.93 -8.64 -21.46
C ASP A 263 5.87 -9.68 -22.08
N ASP A 264 5.30 -10.80 -22.52
CA ASP A 264 6.00 -11.84 -23.29
C ASP A 264 5.40 -11.93 -24.71
N PHE A 265 6.20 -12.38 -25.68
CA PHE A 265 5.82 -12.39 -27.11
C PHE A 265 4.56 -13.23 -27.41
N GLU A 266 4.23 -14.24 -26.59
CA GLU A 266 3.07 -15.11 -26.81
C GLU A 266 1.93 -14.90 -25.79
N CYS A 267 2.22 -14.28 -24.64
CA CYS A 267 1.22 -14.05 -23.60
C CYS A 267 1.51 -12.81 -22.74
N LYS A 268 0.44 -12.24 -22.16
CA LYS A 268 0.53 -11.20 -21.14
C LYS A 268 0.34 -11.86 -19.78
N VAL A 269 1.26 -11.70 -18.84
CA VAL A 269 1.10 -12.27 -17.48
C VAL A 269 0.76 -11.16 -16.50
N THR A 270 -0.36 -11.27 -15.80
CA THR A 270 -0.76 -10.35 -14.73
C THR A 270 -0.51 -10.99 -13.37
N VAL A 271 0.24 -10.29 -12.52
CA VAL A 271 0.53 -10.69 -11.14
C VAL A 271 -0.20 -9.73 -10.20
N THR A 272 -1.02 -10.26 -9.30
CA THR A 272 -1.70 -9.47 -8.25
C THR A 272 -1.32 -10.02 -6.87
N LEU A 273 -0.79 -9.15 -6.01
CA LEU A 273 -0.38 -9.46 -4.63
C LEU A 273 -1.21 -8.64 -3.64
N ARG A 274 -1.66 -9.28 -2.56
CA ARG A 274 -2.31 -8.60 -1.42
C ARG A 274 -1.75 -9.06 -0.09
N TYR A 275 -1.47 -8.09 0.77
CA TYR A 275 -0.97 -8.26 2.12
C TYR A 275 -2.09 -7.84 3.06
N ALA A 276 -2.88 -8.82 3.54
CA ALA A 276 -3.95 -8.55 4.49
C ALA A 276 -3.39 -8.18 5.87
N ASP A 277 -2.22 -8.73 6.20
CA ASP A 277 -1.47 -8.42 7.40
C ASP A 277 -0.32 -7.46 7.06
N LEU A 278 -0.34 -6.28 7.67
CA LEU A 278 0.61 -5.20 7.36
C LEU A 278 2.00 -5.43 7.96
N ILE A 279 2.17 -6.33 8.93
CA ILE A 279 3.49 -6.73 9.43
C ILE A 279 4.15 -7.81 8.54
N SER A 280 3.42 -8.37 7.58
CA SER A 280 3.95 -9.43 6.73
C SER A 280 4.72 -8.90 5.52
N VAL A 281 5.92 -9.40 5.30
CA VAL A 281 6.75 -9.10 4.12
C VAL A 281 6.33 -9.92 2.89
N LEU A 282 5.59 -11.01 3.09
CA LEU A 282 5.12 -11.90 2.02
C LEU A 282 3.60 -11.78 1.80
N PRO A 283 3.12 -11.92 0.55
CA PRO A 283 1.72 -11.72 0.23
C PRO A 283 0.83 -12.84 0.77
N THR A 284 -0.27 -12.46 1.42
CA THR A 284 -1.30 -13.38 1.92
C THR A 284 -2.24 -13.92 0.83
N ARG A 285 -2.44 -13.14 -0.24
CA ARG A 285 -3.24 -13.55 -1.39
C ARG A 285 -2.48 -13.21 -2.66
N ILE A 286 -2.40 -14.21 -3.53
CA ILE A 286 -1.60 -14.17 -4.74
C ILE A 286 -2.48 -14.66 -5.87
N ARG A 287 -2.39 -13.98 -7.02
CA ARG A 287 -3.03 -14.43 -8.25
C ARG A 287 -2.11 -14.14 -9.42
N VAL A 288 -1.76 -15.17 -10.19
CA VAL A 288 -0.95 -15.04 -11.40
C VAL A 288 -1.70 -15.63 -12.58
N LEU A 289 -2.00 -14.79 -13.58
CA LEU A 289 -2.80 -15.14 -14.75
C LEU A 289 -2.02 -14.88 -16.03
N ALA A 290 -1.89 -15.89 -16.88
CA ALA A 290 -1.36 -15.77 -18.24
C ALA A 290 -2.52 -15.64 -19.24
N TRP A 291 -2.52 -14.54 -19.98
CA TRP A 291 -3.49 -14.20 -21.02
C TRP A 291 -2.87 -14.49 -22.40
N PRO A 292 -3.44 -15.39 -23.20
CA PRO A 292 -2.96 -15.64 -24.55
C PRO A 292 -3.24 -14.42 -25.45
N VAL A 293 -2.20 -13.86 -26.08
CA VAL A 293 -2.33 -12.64 -26.91
C VAL A 293 -2.65 -12.96 -28.38
N HIS A 294 -2.35 -14.19 -28.83
CA HIS A 294 -2.63 -14.65 -30.19
C HIS A 294 -3.24 -16.06 -30.21
N GLN A 295 -4.57 -16.18 -30.28
CA GLN A 295 -5.23 -17.42 -30.74
C GLN A 295 -5.51 -17.43 -32.25
N SER A 296 -5.00 -16.46 -33.01
CA SER A 296 -5.21 -16.41 -34.45
C SER A 296 -4.06 -17.09 -35.20
N LYS A 297 -4.38 -18.27 -35.77
CA LYS A 297 -3.69 -18.98 -36.87
C LYS A 297 -2.55 -19.94 -36.52
N LYS A 298 -2.84 -21.04 -35.81
CA LYS A 298 -2.21 -22.33 -36.16
C LYS A 298 -3.25 -23.46 -36.08
N PHE A 299 -3.41 -24.15 -37.20
CA PHE A 299 -4.19 -25.39 -37.45
C PHE A 299 -5.69 -25.28 -37.74
N THR A 300 -6.04 -25.00 -39.00
CA THR A 300 -7.15 -25.68 -39.69
C THR A 300 -6.74 -26.01 -41.12
N MET A 301 -6.11 -27.17 -41.30
CA MET A 301 -6.40 -28.00 -42.47
C MET A 301 -7.64 -28.83 -42.08
N ASN A 302 -8.76 -28.55 -42.76
CA ASN A 302 -9.95 -29.39 -42.89
C ASN A 302 -10.62 -29.96 -41.62
N ARG A 303 -11.68 -29.30 -41.14
CA ARG A 303 -13.01 -29.93 -41.02
C ARG A 303 -14.10 -28.87 -40.81
N LYS A 304 -15.10 -28.86 -41.69
CA LYS A 304 -16.37 -28.17 -41.47
C LYS A 304 -17.07 -28.83 -40.28
N GLU A 305 -17.34 -28.07 -39.24
CA GLU A 305 -18.50 -28.31 -38.37
C GLU A 305 -18.93 -26.99 -37.72
N ASN A 306 -20.24 -26.74 -37.81
CA ASN A 306 -20.92 -25.54 -37.34
C ASN A 306 -20.90 -25.48 -35.81
N GLY A 307 -20.55 -24.32 -35.25
CA GLY A 307 -20.80 -24.01 -33.84
C GLY A 307 -20.20 -22.66 -33.44
N ASN A 308 -21.05 -21.66 -33.25
CA ASN A 308 -20.69 -20.36 -32.69
C ASN A 308 -20.11 -20.54 -31.27
N ALA A 309 -18.78 -20.49 -31.14
CA ALA A 309 -18.10 -20.32 -29.86
C ALA A 309 -16.99 -19.29 -30.02
N SER A 310 -17.36 -18.01 -30.10
CA SER A 310 -16.44 -16.90 -29.84
C SER A 310 -16.08 -16.89 -28.34
N GLY A 311 -15.21 -17.82 -27.94
CA GLY A 311 -14.73 -17.93 -26.57
C GLY A 311 -13.77 -16.80 -26.26
N GLN A 312 -14.09 -16.00 -25.25
CA GLN A 312 -13.13 -15.09 -24.60
C GLN A 312 -11.84 -15.86 -24.27
N PRO A 313 -10.64 -15.29 -24.46
CA PRO A 313 -9.40 -15.95 -24.07
C PRO A 313 -9.43 -16.24 -22.57
N ILE A 314 -9.61 -17.52 -22.21
CA ILE A 314 -9.66 -17.95 -20.81
C ILE A 314 -8.23 -17.88 -20.26
N PRO A 315 -7.95 -17.00 -19.27
CA PRO A 315 -6.62 -16.91 -18.69
C PRO A 315 -6.26 -18.23 -18.00
N ALA A 316 -5.00 -18.62 -18.13
CA ALA A 316 -4.47 -19.75 -17.39
C ALA A 316 -3.84 -19.28 -16.08
N ARG A 317 -4.16 -19.94 -14.98
CA ARG A 317 -3.54 -19.67 -13.68
C ARG A 317 -2.16 -20.33 -13.63
N LEU A 318 -1.14 -19.58 -13.25
CA LEU A 318 0.23 -20.08 -13.10
C LEU A 318 0.49 -20.44 -11.64
N THR A 319 0.19 -21.69 -11.25
CA THR A 319 0.32 -22.13 -9.85
C THR A 319 1.77 -22.09 -9.35
N TYR A 320 2.73 -22.49 -10.18
CA TYR A 320 4.16 -22.45 -9.81
C TYR A 320 4.62 -21.03 -9.45
N ALA A 321 4.12 -20.02 -10.17
CA ALA A 321 4.41 -18.62 -9.92
C ALA A 321 3.80 -18.15 -8.60
N GLU A 322 2.57 -18.57 -8.31
CA GLU A 322 1.92 -18.27 -7.04
C GLU A 322 2.62 -18.94 -5.85
N ASP A 323 3.19 -20.13 -6.04
CA ASP A 323 3.95 -20.84 -5.01
C ASP A 323 5.28 -20.15 -4.73
N ALA A 324 6.00 -19.69 -5.77
CA ALA A 324 7.22 -18.90 -5.61
C ALA A 324 6.97 -17.60 -4.84
N LEU A 325 5.92 -16.85 -5.21
CA LEU A 325 5.53 -15.61 -4.53
C LEU A 325 5.06 -15.81 -3.09
N ARG A 326 4.75 -17.04 -2.67
CA ARG A 326 4.33 -17.36 -1.30
C ARG A 326 5.51 -17.56 -0.36
N THR A 327 6.68 -17.93 -0.89
CA THR A 327 7.83 -18.36 -0.09
C THR A 327 9.09 -17.56 -0.32
N MET A 328 9.18 -16.82 -1.43
CA MET A 328 10.36 -16.05 -1.82
C MET A 328 10.09 -14.54 -1.77
N SER A 329 11.16 -13.74 -1.68
CA SER A 329 11.04 -12.29 -1.88
C SER A 329 10.57 -11.97 -3.30
N LEU A 330 9.97 -10.80 -3.52
CA LEU A 330 9.44 -10.42 -4.83
C LEU A 330 10.48 -10.46 -5.96
N PRO A 331 11.75 -10.00 -5.79
CA PRO A 331 12.78 -10.14 -6.82
C PRO A 331 13.16 -11.59 -7.14
N GLU A 332 13.30 -12.44 -6.12
CA GLU A 332 13.61 -13.86 -6.30
C GLU A 332 12.46 -14.60 -6.98
N ALA A 333 11.23 -14.36 -6.51
CA ALA A 333 10.03 -14.91 -7.11
C ALA A 333 9.88 -14.47 -8.56
N TYR A 334 10.18 -13.20 -8.88
CA TYR A 334 10.18 -12.71 -10.27
C TYR A 334 11.13 -13.52 -11.15
N ALA A 335 12.37 -13.73 -10.70
CA ALA A 335 13.36 -14.51 -11.44
C ALA A 335 12.88 -15.95 -11.70
N GLU A 336 12.31 -16.60 -10.68
CA GLU A 336 11.73 -17.94 -10.78
C GLU A 336 10.55 -18.00 -11.75
N ILE A 337 9.70 -16.96 -11.76
CA ILE A 337 8.55 -16.85 -12.66
C ILE A 337 9.02 -16.84 -14.11
N VAL A 338 9.93 -15.91 -14.44
CA VAL A 338 10.43 -15.72 -15.81
C VAL A 338 11.21 -16.93 -16.30
N LEU A 339 12.03 -17.54 -15.43
CA LEU A 339 12.83 -18.72 -15.77
C LEU A 339 11.96 -19.91 -16.21
N ASN A 340 10.84 -20.14 -15.54
CA ASN A 340 9.96 -21.28 -15.80
C ASN A 340 8.79 -20.97 -16.74
N LEU A 341 8.56 -19.69 -17.07
CA LEU A 341 7.41 -19.24 -17.86
C LEU A 341 7.30 -19.96 -19.22
N PRO A 342 8.36 -20.09 -20.05
CA PRO A 342 8.24 -20.75 -21.35
C PRO A 342 7.77 -22.22 -21.24
N ARG A 343 8.30 -22.94 -20.26
CA ARG A 343 7.93 -24.35 -20.00
C ARG A 343 6.48 -24.47 -19.53
N ALA A 344 6.05 -23.58 -18.64
CA ALA A 344 4.68 -23.56 -18.14
C ALA A 344 3.66 -23.27 -19.25
N LEU A 345 3.96 -22.29 -20.11
CA LEU A 345 3.08 -21.94 -21.24
C LEU A 345 2.96 -23.09 -22.24
N GLN A 346 4.06 -23.78 -22.57
CA GLN A 346 4.03 -24.97 -23.43
C GLN A 346 3.10 -26.05 -22.86
N GLN A 347 3.21 -26.37 -21.56
CA GLN A 347 2.36 -27.37 -20.92
C GLN A 347 0.88 -26.98 -20.97
N ILE A 348 0.56 -25.72 -20.69
CA ILE A 348 -0.82 -25.22 -20.64
C ILE A 348 -1.47 -25.19 -22.03
N PHE A 349 -0.76 -24.70 -23.04
CA PHE A 349 -1.34 -24.47 -24.37
C PHE A 349 -1.20 -25.67 -25.31
N GLN A 350 -0.23 -26.57 -25.11
CA GLN A 350 -0.15 -27.81 -25.91
C GLN A 350 -1.09 -28.92 -25.40
N GLN A 351 -1.39 -28.97 -24.10
CA GLN A 351 -2.37 -29.94 -23.56
C GLN A 351 -3.83 -29.65 -23.98
N ARG A 352 -4.11 -28.47 -24.54
CA ARG A 352 -5.45 -28.08 -25.00
C ARG A 352 -5.79 -28.55 -26.43
N VAL A 353 -4.91 -29.30 -27.09
CA VAL A 353 -5.20 -29.91 -28.39
C VAL A 353 -5.66 -31.36 -28.16
N PRO A 354 -6.96 -31.68 -28.28
CA PRO A 354 -7.40 -33.07 -28.27
C PRO A 354 -6.92 -33.74 -29.56
N THR A 355 -6.49 -35.00 -29.44
CA THR A 355 -6.13 -35.85 -30.59
C THR A 355 -7.36 -36.31 -31.35
#